data_AF-A0A818XWD8-F1
#
_entry.id   AF-A0A818XWD8-F1
#
_cell.length_a   1.000
_cell.length_b   1.000
_cell.length_c   1.000
_cell.angle_alpha   90.00
_cell.angle_beta   90.00
_cell.angle_gamma   90.00
#
_symmetry.space_group_name_H-M   'P 1'
#
loop_
_entity.id
_entity.type
_entity.pdbx_description
1 polymer ?
#
loop_
_entity_poly.entity_id
_entity_poly.type
_entity_poly.pdbx_seq_one_letter_code
_entity_poly.pdbx_strand_id
1 'polypeptide(L)'
;MPRTRVVKSTTIIRSGSTSSDYRLWLWAVVLGCLALLFVIISVAAPGWLGRHLIKDYGKVHLTTIVLSFMAIFFLLLAIISTILFATRLITSFSSGIKLSAIILFTLAGVCIVAAYTSFSVHIPNHYSYYLMVTSGIFTFISAIIVSFWLGRHWIIV
;
A
#
# COMPACT_ATOMS: atom_id res chain seq x y z
N MET A 1 55.06 -11.13 29.40
CA MET A 1 53.72 -11.74 29.37
C MET A 1 52.73 -10.73 28.79
N PRO A 2 52.13 -10.97 27.61
CA PRO A 2 51.16 -10.04 27.03
C PRO A 2 49.76 -10.25 27.63
N ARG A 3 49.13 -9.17 28.11
CA ARG A 3 47.73 -9.17 28.61
C ARG A 3 46.77 -9.19 27.42
N THR A 4 46.02 -10.29 27.27
CA THR A 4 44.88 -10.37 26.37
C THR A 4 43.73 -9.53 26.91
N ARG A 5 43.38 -8.44 26.21
CA ARG A 5 42.18 -7.67 26.49
C ARG A 5 40.99 -8.44 25.92
N VAL A 6 40.24 -9.12 26.80
CA VAL A 6 38.96 -9.74 26.43
C VAL A 6 37.98 -8.62 26.07
N VAL A 7 37.78 -8.40 24.77
CA VAL A 7 36.71 -7.55 24.26
C VAL A 7 35.41 -8.32 24.53
N LYS A 8 34.67 -7.90 25.55
CA LYS A 8 33.31 -8.37 25.80
C LYS A 8 32.47 -8.02 24.57
N SER A 9 32.21 -9.01 23.74
CA SER A 9 31.23 -8.92 22.66
C SER A 9 29.90 -8.57 23.32
N THR A 10 29.48 -7.32 23.13
CA THR A 10 28.18 -6.86 23.61
C THR A 10 27.18 -7.40 22.61
N THR A 11 26.70 -8.61 22.84
CA THR A 11 25.60 -9.17 22.08
C THR A 11 24.39 -8.30 22.37
N ILE A 12 24.09 -7.34 21.50
CA ILE A 12 22.84 -6.58 21.54
C ILE A 12 21.75 -7.55 21.10
N ILE A 13 21.34 -8.43 22.01
CA ILE A 13 20.09 -9.17 21.87
C ILE A 13 19.01 -8.12 22.11
N ARG A 14 18.53 -7.48 21.05
CA ARG A 14 17.32 -6.66 21.08
C ARG A 14 16.12 -7.61 21.22
N SER A 15 16.03 -8.20 22.41
CA SER A 15 14.83 -8.85 22.94
C SER A 15 13.81 -7.74 23.14
N GLY A 16 12.84 -7.68 22.24
CA GLY A 16 11.80 -6.66 22.28
C GLY A 16 11.22 -6.42 20.92
N SER A 17 10.45 -7.39 20.42
CA SER A 17 9.35 -7.05 19.52
C SER A 17 8.38 -6.19 20.34
N THR A 18 8.61 -4.88 20.30
CA THR A 18 7.85 -3.93 21.09
C THR A 18 6.42 -3.89 20.54
N SER A 19 5.41 -3.83 21.42
CA SER A 19 3.99 -3.75 21.01
C SER A 19 3.72 -2.66 19.95
N SER A 20 4.56 -1.63 19.89
CA SER A 20 4.54 -0.59 18.86
C SER A 20 4.78 -1.09 17.44
N ASP A 21 5.62 -2.11 17.22
CA ASP A 21 5.92 -2.61 15.86
C ASP A 21 4.74 -3.38 15.28
N TYR A 22 4.01 -4.14 16.13
CA TYR A 22 2.76 -4.79 15.74
C TYR A 22 1.65 -3.78 15.48
N ARG A 23 1.58 -2.69 16.28
CA ARG A 23 0.60 -1.62 16.06
C ARG A 23 0.85 -0.90 14.73
N LEU A 24 2.10 -0.57 14.41
CA LEU A 24 2.47 0.06 13.13
C LEU A 24 2.06 -0.80 11.93
N TRP A 25 2.41 -2.08 11.96
CA TRP A 25 1.99 -3.02 10.91
C TRP A 25 0.47 -3.12 10.79
N LEU A 26 -0.24 -3.24 11.92
CA LEU A 26 -1.69 -3.34 11.94
C LEU A 26 -2.35 -2.09 11.32
N TRP A 27 -1.85 -0.89 11.67
CA TRP A 27 -2.34 0.37 11.09
C TRP A 27 -2.11 0.44 9.58
N ALA A 28 -0.97 -0.03 9.08
CA ALA A 28 -0.73 -0.12 7.63
C ALA A 28 -1.76 -1.03 6.94
N VAL A 29 -2.00 -2.22 7.49
CA VAL A 29 -2.98 -3.17 6.92
C VAL A 29 -4.39 -2.57 6.95
N VAL A 30 -4.80 -1.96 8.07
CA VAL A 30 -6.11 -1.33 8.21
C VAL A 30 -6.30 -0.21 7.18
N LEU A 31 -5.30 0.68 7.02
CA LEU A 31 -5.36 1.75 6.03
C LEU A 31 -5.35 1.22 4.59
N GLY A 32 -4.58 0.17 4.30
CA GLY A 32 -4.60 -0.52 3.00
C GLY A 32 -5.97 -1.12 2.69
N CYS A 33 -6.61 -1.78 3.66
CA CYS A 33 -7.96 -2.33 3.51
C CYS A 33 -9.02 -1.24 3.32
N LEU A 34 -8.92 -0.12 4.05
CA LEU A 34 -9.81 1.03 3.86
C LEU A 34 -9.63 1.65 2.47
N ALA A 35 -8.38 1.79 2.00
CA ALA A 35 -8.10 2.26 0.65
C ALA A 35 -8.74 1.33 -0.40
N LEU A 36 -8.55 0.01 -0.27
CA LEU A 36 -9.14 -0.98 -1.17
C LEU A 36 -10.67 -0.87 -1.21
N LEU A 37 -11.31 -0.79 -0.05
CA LEU A 37 -12.76 -0.67 0.07
C LEU A 37 -13.27 0.62 -0.60
N PHE A 38 -12.56 1.74 -0.43
CA PHE A 38 -12.92 3.00 -1.08
C PHE A 38 -12.75 2.98 -2.60
N VAL A 39 -11.72 2.32 -3.12
CA VAL A 39 -11.58 2.12 -4.58
C VAL A 39 -12.73 1.27 -5.12
N ILE A 40 -13.07 0.17 -4.44
CA ILE A 40 -14.16 -0.72 -4.87
C ILE A 40 -15.50 0.02 -4.87
N ILE A 41 -15.83 0.73 -3.79
CA ILE A 41 -17.08 1.51 -3.71
C ILE A 41 -17.08 2.62 -4.75
N SER A 42 -15.94 3.28 -4.97
CA SER A 42 -15.82 4.31 -6.01
C SER A 42 -16.18 3.71 -7.36
N VAL A 43 -15.54 2.61 -7.79
CA VAL A 43 -15.77 1.97 -9.10
C VAL A 43 -17.19 1.40 -9.23
N ALA A 44 -17.76 0.86 -8.15
CA ALA A 44 -19.11 0.29 -8.13
C ALA A 44 -20.21 1.36 -8.09
N ALA A 45 -19.88 2.64 -7.84
CA ALA A 45 -20.87 3.69 -7.73
C ALA A 45 -21.59 3.92 -9.08
N PRO A 46 -22.93 4.06 -9.08
CA PRO A 46 -23.72 4.18 -10.31
C PRO A 46 -23.41 5.44 -11.14
N GLY A 47 -22.72 6.44 -10.57
CA GLY A 47 -22.24 7.61 -11.30
C GLY A 47 -21.23 7.30 -12.40
N TRP A 48 -20.57 6.13 -12.35
CA TRP A 48 -19.75 5.62 -13.44
C TRP A 48 -20.60 5.02 -14.56
N LEU A 49 -21.75 4.40 -14.28
CA LEU A 49 -22.57 3.70 -15.29
C LEU A 49 -23.56 4.60 -16.04
N GLY A 50 -23.45 5.93 -15.92
CA GLY A 50 -24.32 6.86 -16.64
C GLY A 50 -24.24 6.64 -18.16
N ARG A 51 -25.34 6.20 -18.77
CA ARG A 51 -25.42 5.85 -20.21
C ARG A 51 -25.00 7.01 -21.14
N HIS A 52 -25.17 8.24 -20.68
CA HIS A 52 -24.74 9.46 -21.39
C HIS A 52 -23.21 9.64 -21.39
N LEU A 53 -22.54 9.32 -20.27
CA LEU A 53 -21.09 9.47 -20.12
C LEU A 53 -20.29 8.47 -20.97
N ILE A 54 -20.84 7.27 -21.18
CA ILE A 54 -20.22 6.23 -22.01
C ILE A 54 -20.22 6.65 -23.50
N LYS A 55 -21.24 7.38 -23.94
CA LYS A 55 -21.41 7.79 -25.34
C LYS A 55 -20.46 8.94 -25.71
N ASP A 56 -20.24 9.86 -24.77
CA ASP A 56 -19.41 11.05 -24.99
C ASP A 56 -17.94 10.87 -24.55
N TYR A 57 -17.66 9.96 -23.60
CA TYR A 57 -16.33 9.78 -22.99
C TYR A 57 -15.84 8.32 -22.92
N GLY A 58 -16.40 7.42 -23.73
CA GLY A 58 -16.17 5.96 -23.63
C GLY A 58 -14.71 5.51 -23.56
N LYS A 59 -13.78 6.20 -24.25
CA LYS A 59 -12.33 5.90 -24.18
C LYS A 59 -11.72 6.25 -22.81
N VAL A 60 -12.02 7.44 -22.28
CA VAL A 60 -11.49 7.91 -20.98
C VAL A 60 -12.13 7.15 -19.83
N HIS A 61 -13.38 6.73 -20.03
CA HIS A 61 -14.08 5.87 -19.10
C HIS A 61 -13.42 4.48 -19.00
N LEU A 62 -13.14 3.85 -20.14
CA LEU A 62 -12.43 2.57 -20.19
C LEU A 62 -11.05 2.66 -19.54
N THR A 63 -10.25 3.70 -19.83
CA THR A 63 -8.93 3.87 -19.21
C THR A 63 -9.02 4.01 -17.69
N THR A 64 -10.03 4.72 -17.19
CA THR A 64 -10.21 4.92 -15.75
C THR A 64 -10.63 3.64 -15.04
N ILE A 65 -11.53 2.85 -15.66
CA ILE A 65 -11.92 1.53 -15.17
C ILE A 65 -10.70 0.61 -15.11
N VAL A 66 -9.91 0.55 -16.18
CA VAL A 66 -8.70 -0.30 -16.25
C VAL A 66 -7.69 0.10 -15.16
N LEU A 67 -7.41 1.40 -15.01
CA LEU A 67 -6.51 1.89 -13.96
C LEU A 67 -7.02 1.57 -12.55
N SER A 68 -8.33 1.61 -12.34
CA SER A 68 -8.93 1.27 -11.05
C SER A 68 -8.83 -0.23 -10.75
N PHE A 69 -9.00 -1.10 -11.74
CA PHE A 69 -8.77 -2.54 -11.58
C PHE A 69 -7.30 -2.87 -11.31
N MET A 70 -6.37 -2.19 -11.99
CA MET A 70 -4.92 -2.32 -11.73
C MET A 70 -4.59 -1.89 -10.29
N ALA A 71 -5.18 -0.78 -9.82
CA ALA A 71 -5.03 -0.34 -8.44
C ALA A 71 -5.52 -1.38 -7.42
N ILE A 72 -6.71 -1.96 -7.64
CA ILE A 72 -7.28 -3.02 -6.78
C ILE A 72 -6.33 -4.22 -6.74
N PHE A 73 -5.84 -4.66 -7.89
CA PHE A 73 -4.92 -5.80 -8.00
C PHE A 73 -3.61 -5.55 -7.24
N PHE A 74 -2.98 -4.38 -7.42
CA PHE A 74 -1.75 -4.03 -6.72
C PHE A 74 -1.96 -3.84 -5.22
N LEU A 75 -3.07 -3.25 -4.77
CA LEU A 75 -3.43 -3.13 -3.36
C LEU A 75 -3.59 -4.50 -2.69
N LEU A 76 -4.30 -5.42 -3.33
CA LEU A 76 -4.47 -6.79 -2.83
C LEU A 76 -3.13 -7.49 -2.66
N LEU A 77 -2.27 -7.45 -3.69
CA LEU A 77 -0.93 -8.03 -3.63
C LEU A 77 -0.07 -7.38 -2.54
N ALA A 78 -0.15 -6.06 -2.38
CA ALA A 78 0.61 -5.32 -1.37
C ALA A 78 0.19 -5.73 0.06
N ILE A 79 -1.12 -5.84 0.32
CA ILE A 79 -1.67 -6.26 1.61
C ILE A 79 -1.25 -7.70 1.91
N ILE A 80 -1.41 -8.62 0.96
CA ILE A 80 -1.04 -10.03 1.12
C ILE A 80 0.46 -10.14 1.40
N SER A 81 1.31 -9.46 0.64
CA SER A 81 2.77 -9.46 0.85
C SER A 81 3.13 -8.96 2.26
N THR A 82 2.45 -7.89 2.72
CA THR A 82 2.65 -7.30 4.04
C THR A 82 2.23 -8.24 5.18
N ILE A 83 1.15 -9.01 4.99
CA ILE A 83 0.68 -10.03 5.94
C ILE A 83 1.66 -11.19 6.00
N LEU A 84 2.03 -11.76 4.84
CA LEU A 84 2.93 -12.91 4.74
C LEU A 84 4.27 -12.65 5.44
N PHE A 85 4.81 -11.45 5.27
CA PHE A 85 6.04 -11.04 5.92
C PHE A 85 5.87 -10.86 7.45
N ALA A 86 4.77 -10.27 7.93
CA ALA A 86 4.52 -10.12 9.36
C ALA A 86 4.30 -11.46 10.08
N THR A 87 3.63 -12.40 9.42
CA THR A 87 3.42 -13.76 9.95
C THR A 87 4.67 -14.63 9.89
N ARG A 88 5.79 -14.12 9.35
CA ARG A 88 7.05 -14.87 9.13
C ARG A 88 6.83 -16.19 8.38
N LEU A 89 5.78 -16.28 7.55
CA LEU A 89 5.51 -17.45 6.72
C LEU A 89 6.63 -17.67 5.70
N ILE A 90 7.38 -16.61 5.39
CA ILE A 90 8.50 -16.61 4.46
C ILE A 90 9.71 -16.00 5.18
N THR A 91 10.45 -16.81 5.94
CA THR A 91 11.66 -16.37 6.67
C THR A 91 12.90 -16.27 5.79
N SER A 92 12.89 -16.85 4.58
CA SER A 92 14.13 -17.12 3.82
C SER A 92 14.37 -16.22 2.60
N PHE A 93 13.54 -15.21 2.34
CA PHE A 93 13.75 -14.26 1.24
C PHE A 93 14.01 -12.85 1.79
N SER A 94 15.31 -12.54 1.93
CA SER A 94 15.89 -11.54 2.84
C SER A 94 15.59 -10.07 2.54
N SER A 95 15.27 -9.68 1.30
CA SER A 95 15.11 -8.25 0.95
C SER A 95 14.16 -7.98 -0.21
N GLY A 96 14.07 -8.88 -1.20
CA GLY A 96 13.24 -8.69 -2.40
C GLY A 96 11.73 -8.58 -2.12
N ILE A 97 11.19 -9.41 -1.22
CA ILE A 97 9.76 -9.39 -0.86
C ILE A 97 9.41 -8.13 -0.04
N LYS A 98 10.36 -7.61 0.74
CA LYS A 98 10.18 -6.38 1.51
C LYS A 98 10.04 -5.16 0.60
N LEU A 99 10.93 -5.05 -0.40
CA LEU A 99 10.87 -4.01 -1.42
C LEU A 99 9.62 -4.13 -2.31
N SER A 100 9.19 -5.36 -2.62
CA SER A 100 8.02 -5.56 -3.48
C SER A 100 6.73 -5.02 -2.84
N ALA A 101 6.54 -5.16 -1.52
CA ALA A 101 5.35 -4.63 -0.85
C ALA A 101 5.24 -3.09 -0.97
N ILE A 102 6.36 -2.37 -0.77
CA ILE A 102 6.39 -0.90 -0.89
C ILE A 102 6.14 -0.47 -2.34
N ILE A 103 6.75 -1.16 -3.30
CA ILE A 103 6.58 -0.89 -4.73
C ILE A 103 5.12 -1.10 -5.14
N LEU A 104 4.48 -2.18 -4.66
CA LEU A 104 3.08 -2.47 -4.97
C LEU A 104 2.12 -1.41 -4.40
N PHE A 105 2.34 -0.94 -3.16
CA PHE A 105 1.56 0.18 -2.62
C PHE A 105 1.76 1.47 -3.43
N THR A 106 2.99 1.75 -3.84
CA THR A 106 3.30 2.95 -4.63
C THR A 106 2.65 2.88 -6.02
N LEU A 107 2.75 1.74 -6.70
CA LEU A 107 2.10 1.50 -8.00
C LEU A 107 0.58 1.62 -7.88
N ALA A 108 -0.03 1.04 -6.84
CA ALA A 108 -1.45 1.18 -6.60
C ALA A 108 -1.85 2.67 -6.40
N GLY A 109 -1.07 3.42 -5.64
CA GLY A 109 -1.27 4.85 -5.45
C GLY A 109 -1.21 5.64 -6.76
N VAL A 110 -0.21 5.35 -7.61
CA VAL A 110 -0.08 5.98 -8.93
C VAL A 110 -1.27 5.64 -9.83
N CYS A 111 -1.73 4.39 -9.82
CA CYS A 111 -2.93 3.98 -10.57
C CYS A 111 -4.19 4.71 -10.10
N ILE A 112 -4.37 4.88 -8.77
CA ILE A 112 -5.49 5.65 -8.20
C ILE A 112 -5.42 7.11 -8.65
N VAL A 113 -4.24 7.72 -8.61
CA VAL A 113 -4.01 9.10 -9.04
C VAL A 113 -4.32 9.28 -10.52
N ALA A 114 -3.82 8.41 -11.37
CA ALA A 114 -4.09 8.43 -12.80
C ALA A 114 -5.59 8.23 -13.10
N ALA A 115 -6.26 7.35 -12.35
CA ALA A 115 -7.69 7.09 -12.51
C ALA A 115 -8.53 8.33 -12.14
N TYR A 116 -8.33 8.94 -10.98
CA TYR A 116 -9.15 10.09 -10.59
C TYR A 116 -8.83 11.35 -11.39
N THR A 117 -7.58 11.57 -11.81
CA THR A 117 -7.22 12.74 -12.65
C THR A 117 -7.88 12.66 -14.01
N SER A 118 -7.92 11.45 -14.60
CA SER A 118 -8.63 11.20 -15.85
C SER A 118 -10.14 11.43 -15.71
N PHE A 119 -10.71 11.11 -14.53
CA PHE A 119 -12.13 11.32 -14.25
C PHE A 119 -12.50 12.77 -13.95
N SER A 120 -11.70 13.50 -13.17
CA SER A 120 -12.01 14.88 -12.73
C SER A 120 -12.04 15.89 -13.86
N VAL A 121 -11.35 15.59 -14.98
CA VAL A 121 -11.39 16.43 -16.18
C VAL A 121 -12.77 16.38 -16.85
N HIS A 122 -13.59 15.36 -16.58
CA HIS A 122 -14.86 15.15 -17.28
C HIS A 122 -16.08 15.23 -16.36
N ILE A 123 -15.93 14.86 -15.08
CA ILE A 123 -17.02 14.93 -14.09
C ILE A 123 -16.48 15.50 -12.77
N PRO A 124 -16.31 16.82 -12.68
CA PRO A 124 -15.89 17.46 -11.43
C PRO A 124 -16.96 17.26 -10.34
N ASN A 125 -16.52 17.09 -9.09
CA ASN A 125 -17.35 17.05 -7.88
C ASN A 125 -18.35 15.89 -7.74
N HIS A 126 -18.11 14.73 -8.36
CA HIS A 126 -18.88 13.52 -8.05
C HIS A 126 -18.39 12.85 -6.75
N TYR A 127 -19.27 12.29 -5.92
CA TYR A 127 -18.88 11.62 -4.66
C TYR A 127 -17.78 10.55 -4.83
N SER A 128 -17.83 9.79 -5.93
CA SER A 128 -16.82 8.78 -6.28
C SER A 128 -15.41 9.35 -6.44
N TYR A 129 -15.29 10.61 -6.89
CA TYR A 129 -14.01 11.29 -6.99
C TYR A 129 -13.36 11.47 -5.61
N TYR A 130 -14.13 11.94 -4.61
CA TYR A 130 -13.63 12.13 -3.25
C TYR A 130 -13.23 10.82 -2.59
N LEU A 131 -13.97 9.73 -2.85
CA LEU A 131 -13.58 8.40 -2.41
C LEU A 131 -12.25 7.96 -3.02
N MET A 132 -12.05 8.21 -4.32
CA MET A 132 -10.82 7.82 -5.00
C MET A 132 -9.61 8.62 -4.50
N VAL A 133 -9.75 9.93 -4.30
CA VAL A 133 -8.70 10.77 -3.69
C VAL A 133 -8.35 10.28 -2.29
N THR A 134 -9.36 10.02 -1.45
CA THR A 134 -9.16 9.53 -0.08
C THR A 134 -8.46 8.16 -0.08
N SER A 135 -8.83 7.28 -1.01
CA SER A 135 -8.18 5.98 -1.16
C SER A 135 -6.70 6.11 -1.54
N GLY A 136 -6.35 7.08 -2.39
CA GLY A 136 -4.97 7.38 -2.77
C GLY A 136 -4.15 7.84 -1.55
N ILE A 137 -4.71 8.73 -0.74
CA ILE A 137 -4.07 9.21 0.51
C ILE A 137 -3.80 8.03 1.45
N PHE A 138 -4.79 7.19 1.71
CA PHE A 138 -4.62 6.01 2.57
C PHE A 138 -3.59 5.02 2.01
N THR A 139 -3.52 4.87 0.69
CA THR A 139 -2.53 4.01 0.03
C THR A 139 -1.11 4.53 0.26
N PHE A 140 -0.86 5.83 0.09
CA PHE A 140 0.46 6.42 0.33
C PHE A 140 0.85 6.42 1.81
N ILE A 141 -0.08 6.70 2.72
CA ILE A 141 0.18 6.61 4.16
C ILE A 141 0.53 5.17 4.54
N SER A 142 -0.21 4.17 4.03
CA SER A 142 0.13 2.76 4.22
C SER A 142 1.54 2.46 3.71
N ALA A 143 1.91 2.91 2.50
CA ALA A 143 3.25 2.72 1.93
C ALA A 143 4.36 3.27 2.85
N ILE A 144 4.14 4.46 3.42
CA ILE A 144 5.10 5.12 4.33
C ILE A 144 5.22 4.32 5.64
N ILE A 145 4.11 3.89 6.23
CA ILE A 145 4.11 3.10 7.46
C ILE A 145 4.79 1.75 7.23
N VAL A 146 4.50 1.08 6.12
CA VAL A 146 5.14 -0.19 5.72
C VAL A 146 6.64 0.03 5.52
N SER A 147 7.05 1.11 4.86
CA SER A 147 8.47 1.45 4.67
C SER A 147 9.19 1.66 6.01
N PHE A 148 8.57 2.38 6.94
CA PHE A 148 9.14 2.63 8.25
C PHE A 148 9.21 1.36 9.10
N TRP A 149 8.15 0.55 9.09
CA TRP A 149 8.12 -0.74 9.76
C TRP A 149 9.17 -1.70 9.20
N LEU A 150 9.30 -1.78 7.87
CA LEU A 150 10.34 -2.56 7.22
C LEU A 150 11.75 -2.05 7.56
N GLY A 151 11.96 -0.73 7.56
CA GLY A 151 13.25 -0.13 7.94
C GLY A 151 13.72 -0.52 9.34
N ARG A 152 12.80 -0.72 10.30
CA ARG A 152 13.13 -1.25 11.64
C ARG A 152 13.60 -2.70 11.62
N HIS A 153 13.16 -3.48 10.64
CA HIS A 153 13.57 -4.88 10.41
C HIS A 153 14.73 -5.03 9.42
N TRP A 154 15.33 -3.93 8.96
CA TRP A 154 16.54 -3.92 8.11
C TRP A 154 17.85 -3.82 8.91
N ILE A 155 17.85 -3.28 10.13
CA ILE A 155 19.07 -2.95 10.91
C ILE A 155 19.62 -4.17 11.70
N ILE A 156 19.18 -5.40 11.41
CA ILE A 156 19.58 -6.61 12.16
C ILE A 156 20.38 -7.58 11.28
N VAL A 157 21.30 -7.07 10.46
CA VAL A 157 22.30 -7.90 9.76
C VAL A 157 23.69 -7.45 10.16
#